data_AF-A0A6M0ESQ9-F1
#
_entry.id   AF-A0A6M0ESQ9-F1
#
_cell.length_a   1.000
_cell.length_b   1.000
_cell.length_c   1.000
_cell.angle_alpha   90.00
_cell.angle_beta   90.00
_cell.angle_gamma   90.00
#
_symmetry.space_group_name_H-M   'P 1'
#
loop_
_entity.id
_entity.type
_entity.pdbx_description
1 polymer ?
#
loop_
_entity_poly.entity_id
_entity_poly.type
_entity_poly.pdbx_seq_one_letter_code
_entity_poly.pdbx_strand_id
1 'polypeptide(L)'
;MDLDLDDLFEDFGLPGLVIGVGAILLAPIVGPALAKVGKPAAKAAMKTGIVFYEKSKVVVSEASEAFQDLLVESKAELASEAAAKTIEVATTEVTDT
;
A
#
# COMPACT_ATOMS: atom_id res chain seq x y z
N MET A 1 -1.35 -13.29 11.73
CA MET A 1 -1.32 -11.97 12.34
C MET A 1 -0.87 -11.08 11.22
N ASP A 2 -1.83 -10.47 10.53
CA ASP A 2 -1.49 -9.31 9.70
C ASP A 2 -1.24 -8.18 10.69
N LEU A 3 0.00 -7.71 10.65
CA LEU A 3 0.57 -6.70 11.52
C LEU A 3 0.62 -5.43 10.66
N ASP A 4 -0.20 -4.44 10.99
CA ASP A 4 -0.22 -3.18 10.28
C ASP A 4 1.05 -2.38 10.60
N LEU A 5 1.77 -2.02 9.56
CA LEU A 5 3.09 -1.41 9.70
C LEU A 5 2.98 -0.02 10.34
N ASP A 6 1.99 0.78 9.93
CA ASP A 6 1.79 2.14 10.43
C ASP A 6 1.43 2.19 11.93
N ASP A 7 0.58 1.30 12.44
CA ASP A 7 0.28 1.24 13.90
C ASP A 7 1.45 0.70 14.73
N LEU A 8 2.25 -0.23 14.18
CA LEU A 8 3.54 -0.62 14.77
C LEU A 8 4.57 0.51 14.72
N PHE A 9 4.46 1.42 13.76
CA PHE A 9 5.33 2.59 13.64
C PHE A 9 4.87 3.76 14.52
N GLU A 10 3.58 3.98 14.71
CA GLU A 10 3.02 5.08 15.51
C GLU A 10 3.08 4.77 17.02
N ASP A 11 2.75 3.54 17.44
CA ASP A 11 2.75 3.12 18.86
C ASP A 11 4.10 2.56 19.37
N PHE A 12 4.91 1.97 18.48
CA PHE A 12 6.20 1.34 18.85
C PHE A 12 7.41 1.89 18.09
N GLY A 13 7.22 2.78 17.11
CA GLY A 13 8.29 3.30 16.26
C GLY A 13 8.91 2.26 15.32
N LEU A 14 10.00 2.65 14.66
CA LEU A 14 10.90 1.72 13.95
C LEU A 14 11.22 0.42 14.74
N PRO A 15 11.37 0.44 16.10
CA PRO A 15 11.53 -0.78 16.89
C PRO A 15 10.36 -1.77 16.80
N GLY A 16 9.12 -1.28 16.77
CA GLY A 16 7.93 -2.10 16.63
C GLY A 16 7.92 -2.89 15.34
N LEU A 17 8.10 -2.20 14.22
CA LEU A 17 8.14 -2.81 12.89
C LEU A 17 9.12 -4.00 12.82
N VAL A 18 10.33 -3.79 13.33
CA VAL A 18 11.39 -4.82 13.32
C VAL A 18 10.95 -6.05 14.12
N ILE A 19 10.30 -5.85 15.27
CA ILE A 19 9.75 -6.93 16.09
C ILE A 19 8.62 -7.65 15.34
N GLY A 20 7.72 -6.91 14.68
CA GLY A 20 6.61 -7.48 13.93
C GLY A 20 7.06 -8.38 12.77
N VAL A 21 8.00 -7.89 11.95
CA VAL A 21 8.60 -8.68 10.86
C VAL A 21 9.37 -9.88 11.41
N GLY A 22 10.16 -9.68 12.46
CA GLY A 22 10.88 -10.76 13.13
C GLY A 22 9.94 -11.86 13.66
N ALA A 23 8.79 -11.48 14.21
CA ALA A 23 7.79 -12.41 14.71
C ALA A 23 7.17 -13.26 13.59
N ILE A 24 6.91 -12.69 12.41
CA ILE A 24 6.38 -13.44 11.24
C ILE A 24 7.40 -14.47 10.76
N LEU A 25 8.68 -14.08 10.67
CA LEU A 25 9.75 -14.98 10.23
C LEU A 25 10.00 -16.13 11.22
N LEU A 26 9.87 -15.85 12.53
CA LEU A 26 10.02 -16.86 13.59
C LEU A 26 8.74 -17.65 13.85
N ALA A 27 7.59 -17.24 13.30
CA ALA A 27 6.29 -17.88 13.49
C ALA A 27 6.28 -19.41 13.27
N PRO A 28 6.94 -20.02 12.26
CA PRO A 28 6.97 -21.48 12.13
C PRO A 28 7.74 -22.19 13.25
N ILE A 29 8.67 -21.50 13.91
CA ILE A 29 9.51 -22.04 14.99
C ILE A 29 8.78 -21.94 16.33
N VAL A 30 8.20 -20.77 16.65
CA VAL A 30 7.50 -20.53 17.93
C VAL A 30 6.02 -20.93 17.87
N GLY A 31 5.42 -20.97 16.68
CA GLY A 31 4.02 -21.28 16.43
C GLY A 31 3.55 -22.64 16.99
N PRO A 32 4.30 -23.75 16.82
CA PRO A 32 3.90 -25.05 17.37
C PRO A 32 3.80 -25.06 18.91
N ALA A 33 4.65 -24.28 19.58
CA ALA A 33 4.63 -24.13 21.03
C ALA A 33 3.41 -23.30 21.50
N LEU A 34 3.11 -22.22 20.77
CA LEU A 34 1.99 -21.31 21.06
C LEU A 34 0.63 -21.88 20.61
N ALA A 35 0.60 -22.82 19.66
CA ALA A 35 -0.63 -23.39 19.09
C ALA A 35 -1.54 -24.08 20.14
N LYS A 36 -0.96 -24.61 21.22
CA LYS A 36 -1.70 -25.32 22.28
C LYS A 36 -2.46 -24.37 23.21
N VAL A 37 -1.95 -23.14 23.40
CA VAL A 37 -2.52 -22.14 24.32
C VAL A 37 -3.19 -20.98 23.59
N GLY A 38 -2.75 -20.67 22.37
CA GLY A 38 -3.22 -19.56 21.55
C GLY A 38 -4.36 -19.91 20.60
N LYS A 39 -4.84 -21.15 20.56
CA LYS A 39 -5.95 -21.60 19.69
C LYS A 39 -7.18 -20.66 19.69
N PRO A 40 -7.71 -20.16 20.83
CA PRO A 40 -8.82 -19.21 20.82
C PRO A 40 -8.43 -17.86 20.21
N ALA A 41 -7.23 -17.34 20.48
CA ALA A 41 -6.73 -16.10 19.90
C ALA A 41 -6.53 -16.23 18.38
N ALA A 42 -5.96 -17.34 17.91
CA ALA A 42 -5.82 -17.64 16.49
C ALA A 42 -7.19 -17.73 15.80
N LYS A 43 -8.17 -18.38 16.44
CA LYS A 43 -9.54 -18.47 15.91
C LYS A 43 -10.24 -17.12 15.85
N ALA A 44 -10.04 -16.27 16.86
CA ALA A 44 -10.51 -14.89 16.87
C ALA A 44 -9.88 -14.12 15.72
N ALA A 45 -8.54 -14.07 15.65
CA ALA A 45 -7.79 -13.37 14.60
C ALA A 45 -8.18 -13.82 13.18
N MET A 46 -8.39 -15.12 12.94
CA MET A 46 -8.88 -15.61 11.66
C MET A 46 -10.27 -15.08 11.33
N LYS A 47 -11.19 -15.08 12.31
CA LYS A 47 -12.54 -14.55 12.11
C LYS A 47 -12.52 -13.04 11.84
N THR A 48 -11.75 -12.28 12.59
CA THR A 48 -11.60 -10.84 12.36
C THR A 48 -10.92 -10.56 11.01
N GLY A 49 -9.87 -11.32 10.68
CA GLY A 49 -9.14 -11.17 9.42
C GLY A 49 -10.01 -11.41 8.19
N ILE A 50 -10.89 -12.42 8.23
CA ILE A 50 -11.87 -12.66 7.15
C ILE A 50 -12.78 -11.44 6.96
N VAL A 51 -13.37 -10.93 8.05
CA VAL A 51 -14.28 -9.77 7.99
C VAL A 51 -13.54 -8.50 7.53
N PHE A 52 -12.30 -8.31 7.98
CA PHE A 52 -11.47 -7.19 7.58
C PHE A 52 -11.13 -7.24 6.09
N TYR A 53 -10.74 -8.42 5.57
CA TYR A 53 -10.45 -8.63 4.15
C TYR A 53 -11.68 -8.39 3.26
N GLU A 54 -12.86 -8.82 3.68
CA GLU A 54 -14.09 -8.54 2.92
C GLU A 54 -14.40 -7.04 2.85
N LYS A 55 -14.19 -6.32 3.96
CA LYS A 55 -14.37 -4.87 4.03
C LYS A 55 -13.31 -4.10 3.24
N SER A 56 -12.06 -4.54 3.28
CA SER A 56 -10.96 -3.87 2.58
C SER A 56 -11.16 -3.90 1.06
N LYS A 57 -11.73 -4.97 0.50
CA LYS A 57 -12.05 -5.02 -0.94
C LYS A 57 -12.94 -3.87 -1.41
N VAL A 58 -13.92 -3.45 -0.60
CA VAL A 58 -14.82 -2.34 -0.93
C VAL A 58 -14.06 -1.02 -0.86
N VAL A 59 -13.30 -0.81 0.21
CA VAL A 59 -12.46 0.39 0.39
C VAL A 59 -11.43 0.54 -0.73
N VAL A 60 -10.79 -0.55 -1.13
CA VAL A 60 -9.84 -0.57 -2.25
C VAL A 60 -10.53 -0.25 -3.57
N SER A 61 -11.76 -0.71 -3.79
CA SER A 61 -12.52 -0.38 -5.00
C SER A 61 -12.73 1.13 -5.12
N GLU A 62 -13.24 1.77 -4.06
CA GLU A 62 -13.47 3.22 -4.02
C GLU A 62 -12.15 4.01 -4.16
N ALA A 63 -11.10 3.57 -3.46
CA ALA A 63 -9.78 4.18 -3.57
C ALA A 63 -9.18 4.04 -4.97
N SER A 64 -9.44 2.92 -5.66
CA SER A 64 -8.91 2.67 -7.00
C SER A 64 -9.54 3.55 -8.07
N GLU A 65 -10.80 3.96 -7.89
CA GLU A 65 -11.47 4.94 -8.76
C GLU A 65 -10.83 6.31 -8.57
N ALA A 66 -10.74 6.78 -7.32
CA ALA A 66 -10.08 8.06 -7.01
C ALA A 66 -8.61 8.10 -7.45
N PHE A 67 -7.90 6.98 -7.31
CA PHE A 67 -6.52 6.86 -7.77
C PHE A 67 -6.42 6.91 -9.29
N GLN A 68 -7.33 6.26 -10.02
CA GLN A 68 -7.38 6.32 -11.48
C GLN A 68 -7.65 7.73 -11.98
N ASP A 69 -8.55 8.47 -11.33
CA ASP A 69 -8.84 9.87 -11.67
C ASP A 69 -7.58 10.73 -11.55
N LEU A 70 -6.87 10.65 -10.42
CA LEU A 70 -5.60 11.35 -10.21
C LEU A 70 -4.51 10.92 -11.21
N LEU A 71 -4.44 9.63 -11.54
CA LEU A 71 -3.48 9.11 -12.51
C LEU A 71 -3.75 9.63 -13.93
N VAL A 72 -5.02 9.73 -14.32
CA VAL A 72 -5.44 10.27 -15.62
C VAL A 72 -5.12 11.76 -15.69
N GLU A 73 -5.43 12.52 -14.64
CA GLU A 73 -5.09 13.93 -14.53
C GLU A 73 -3.57 14.15 -14.64
N SER A 74 -2.79 13.44 -13.83
CA SER A 74 -1.32 13.55 -13.85
C SER A 74 -0.72 13.16 -15.20
N LYS A 75 -1.26 12.12 -15.85
CA LYS A 75 -0.81 11.72 -17.21
C LYS A 75 -1.17 12.77 -18.26
N ALA A 76 -2.34 13.38 -18.15
CA ALA A 76 -2.76 14.44 -19.05
C ALA A 76 -1.89 15.68 -18.87
N GLU A 77 -1.52 16.03 -17.64
CA GLU A 77 -0.57 17.10 -17.34
C GLU A 77 0.81 16.81 -17.94
N LEU A 78 1.39 15.63 -17.71
CA LEU A 78 2.68 15.25 -18.28
C LEU A 78 2.67 15.21 -19.83
N ALA A 79 1.58 14.73 -20.44
CA ALA A 79 1.43 14.71 -21.89
C ALA A 79 1.25 16.12 -22.47
N SER A 80 0.53 17.01 -21.77
CA SER A 80 0.39 18.42 -22.12
C SER A 80 1.71 19.16 -22.01
N GLU A 81 2.48 18.93 -20.94
CA GLU A 81 3.85 19.46 -20.77
C GLU A 81 4.77 18.97 -21.90
N ALA A 82 4.69 17.69 -22.28
CA ALA A 82 5.46 17.13 -23.39
C ALA A 82 5.05 17.75 -24.75
N ALA A 83 3.75 17.97 -24.96
CA ALA A 83 3.24 18.62 -26.17
C ALA A 83 3.66 20.10 -26.22
N ALA A 84 3.52 20.86 -25.14
CA ALA A 84 3.95 22.24 -25.02
C ALA A 84 5.46 22.38 -25.28
N LYS A 85 6.26 21.47 -24.72
CA LYS A 85 7.72 21.40 -24.95
C LYS A 85 8.06 21.12 -26.42
N THR A 86 7.23 20.36 -27.13
CA THR A 86 7.43 20.07 -28.57
C THR A 86 7.07 21.28 -29.45
N ILE A 87 6.06 22.07 -29.07
CA ILE A 87 5.66 23.29 -29.79
C ILE A 87 6.68 24.43 -29.60
N GLU A 88 7.31 24.53 -28.43
CA GLU A 88 8.40 25.49 -28.17
C GLU A 88 9.63 25.21 -29.04
N VAL A 89 10.01 23.93 -29.21
CA VAL A 89 11.11 23.52 -30.09
C VAL A 89 10.78 23.79 -31.57
N ALA A 90 9.54 23.52 -32.01
CA ALA A 90 9.12 23.78 -33.39
C ALA A 90 8.98 25.27 -33.73
N THR A 91 8.66 26.14 -32.76
CA THR A 91 8.64 27.61 -32.97
C THR A 91 10.04 28.19 -33.08
N THR A 92 11.03 27.58 -32.43
CA THR A 92 12.42 28.08 -32.47
C THR A 92 13.11 27.75 -33.80
N GLU A 93 12.63 26.77 -34.57
CA GLU A 93 13.19 26.42 -35.89
C GLU A 93 12.60 27.21 -37.08
N VAL A 94 11.50 27.96 -36.92
CA VAL A 94 10.86 28.70 -38.03
C VAL A 94 11.33 30.16 -38.14
N THR A 95 12.20 30.63 -37.24
CA THR A 95 12.69 32.03 -37.25
C THR A 95 14.13 32.18 -37.78
N ASP A 96 14.75 31.11 -38.29
CA ASP A 96 16.09 31.16 -38.91
C ASP A 96 16.08 30.44 -40.28
N THR A 97 15.24 30.88 -41.22
CA THR A 97 15.47 30.74 -42.68
C THR A 97 14.61 31.75 -43.43
#